data_AF-A0A4P9ZU21-F1
#
_entry.id   AF-A0A4P9ZU21-F1
#
_cell.length_a   1.000
_cell.length_b   1.000
_cell.length_c   1.000
_cell.angle_alpha   90.00
_cell.angle_beta   90.00
_cell.angle_gamma   90.00
#
_symmetry.space_group_name_H-M   'P 1'
#
loop_
_entity.id
_entity.type
_entity.pdbx_description
1 polymer ?
#
loop_
_entity_poly.entity_id
_entity_poly.type
_entity_poly.pdbx_seq_one_letter_code
_entity_poly.pdbx_strand_id
1 'polypeptide(L)'
;MDEDASETDSDSEEAEAEVAASQPASVSTATAANDDLPVPDITAELDGKAPAVSEDFERLLLSSPDSSYLWINYMAFHLKLFEVSKARGIAERALKSISFRENQEKFNMWVALLNLENQFGSQAEMDLVINRALRVNDPKAILIQLTGIYERAHKYAACQETYERLLRDFRASCKVWTLYGAYCIRRRNLAKARELLQSCIDALPKRKHVKAISRFGILEFKEGDVERGRTIFEGIMANYPKRTDLWSVYIDMETKGEHVLKARNLFRRVTTLPLPSRTMKFFFKKWLMFEKAHGDEDTVEEVKQVALNYVESR
;
A
#
# COMPACT_ATOMS: atom_id res chain seq x y z
N MET A 1 42.24 -5.37 -14.63
CA MET A 1 41.55 -4.07 -14.57
C MET A 1 40.21 -4.30 -15.19
N ASP A 2 39.20 -4.46 -14.35
CA ASP A 2 37.81 -4.07 -14.61
C ASP A 2 37.14 -4.13 -13.23
N GLU A 3 36.76 -2.96 -12.73
CA GLU A 3 36.32 -2.71 -11.36
C GLU A 3 34.90 -3.24 -11.15
N ASP A 4 34.77 -4.06 -10.12
CA ASP A 4 33.54 -4.63 -9.59
C ASP A 4 32.86 -3.56 -8.72
N ALA A 5 31.80 -2.95 -9.23
CA ALA A 5 30.95 -2.03 -8.48
C ALA A 5 29.79 -2.82 -7.86
N SER A 6 29.99 -3.24 -6.62
CA SER A 6 28.97 -3.78 -5.74
C SER A 6 27.95 -2.71 -5.33
N GLU A 7 26.84 -2.61 -6.05
CA GLU A 7 25.65 -1.92 -5.55
C GLU A 7 24.81 -2.89 -4.71
N THR A 8 24.95 -2.76 -3.40
CA THR A 8 24.08 -3.37 -2.40
C THR A 8 22.73 -2.64 -2.39
N ASP A 9 21.75 -3.15 -3.14
CA ASP A 9 20.35 -2.73 -3.03
C ASP A 9 19.69 -3.51 -1.90
N SER A 10 19.55 -2.87 -0.75
CA SER A 10 18.83 -3.38 0.43
C SER A 10 17.33 -3.29 0.17
N ASP A 11 16.79 -4.20 -0.65
CA ASP A 11 15.35 -4.40 -0.82
C ASP A 11 14.89 -5.46 0.19
N SER A 12 14.81 -5.08 1.47
CA SER A 12 14.28 -5.91 2.54
C SER A 12 12.80 -5.59 2.78
N GLU A 13 11.91 -6.19 2.00
CA GLU A 13 10.47 -6.29 2.32
C GLU A 13 9.91 -7.63 1.78
N GLU A 14 10.02 -8.69 2.58
CA GLU A 14 9.07 -9.83 2.61
C GLU A 14 8.20 -9.64 3.88
N ALA A 15 6.88 -9.52 3.72
CA ALA A 15 5.85 -10.56 3.95
C ALA A 15 5.64 -10.82 5.46
N GLU A 16 4.44 -10.86 6.04
CA GLU A 16 3.26 -11.63 5.63
C GLU A 16 1.95 -11.01 6.17
N ALA A 17 0.86 -11.26 5.45
CA ALA A 17 -0.50 -11.10 5.95
C ALA A 17 -1.03 -12.48 6.36
N GLU A 18 -1.16 -12.72 7.67
CA GLU A 18 -1.93 -13.85 8.20
C GLU A 18 -3.33 -13.38 8.60
N VAL A 19 -4.34 -13.86 7.87
CA VAL A 19 -5.74 -13.80 8.28
C VAL A 19 -6.08 -15.19 8.81
N ALA A 20 -6.05 -15.35 10.13
CA ALA A 20 -6.51 -16.56 10.81
C ALA A 20 -7.93 -16.34 11.37
N ALA A 21 -8.80 -17.30 11.07
CA ALA A 21 -10.20 -17.34 11.40
C ALA A 21 -10.45 -17.52 12.91
N SER A 22 -11.48 -16.85 13.41
CA SER A 22 -12.05 -17.02 14.75
C SER A 22 -13.07 -18.16 14.76
N GLN A 23 -13.03 -19.01 15.80
CA GLN A 23 -14.16 -19.51 16.60
C GLN A 23 -13.66 -20.40 17.79
N PRO A 24 -14.46 -20.60 18.86
CA PRO A 24 -14.00 -20.54 20.26
C PRO A 24 -13.97 -21.89 21.02
N ALA A 25 -13.21 -21.96 22.13
CA ALA A 25 -13.67 -22.44 23.47
C ALA A 25 -12.52 -22.88 24.44
N SER A 26 -12.73 -22.54 25.72
CA SER A 26 -12.33 -23.18 27.00
C SER A 26 -10.86 -23.35 27.46
N VAL A 27 -10.50 -22.51 28.45
CA VAL A 27 -9.94 -22.80 29.81
C VAL A 27 -9.05 -24.05 30.03
N SER A 28 -7.79 -23.86 30.44
CA SER A 28 -7.28 -24.33 31.76
C SER A 28 -5.91 -23.71 32.12
N THR A 29 -5.74 -23.56 33.43
CA THR A 29 -4.65 -22.99 34.24
C THR A 29 -3.37 -23.83 34.29
N ALA A 30 -2.19 -23.19 34.31
CA ALA A 30 -1.07 -23.57 35.18
C ALA A 30 0.01 -22.48 35.23
N THR A 31 0.39 -22.16 36.47
CA THR A 31 1.37 -21.19 36.97
C THR A 31 2.83 -21.61 36.76
N ALA A 32 3.72 -20.65 36.48
CA ALA A 32 5.11 -20.67 36.94
C ALA A 32 5.62 -19.23 37.06
N ALA A 33 5.95 -18.83 38.29
CA ALA A 33 6.57 -17.57 38.63
C ALA A 33 8.06 -17.59 38.28
N ASN A 34 8.60 -16.45 37.86
CA ASN A 34 10.00 -16.08 38.07
C ASN A 34 10.09 -14.55 38.17
N ASP A 35 10.81 -14.12 39.20
CA ASP A 35 11.11 -12.73 39.56
C ASP A 35 11.78 -11.97 38.42
N ASP A 36 11.24 -10.81 38.08
CA ASP A 36 11.99 -9.71 37.48
C ASP A 36 11.49 -8.40 38.11
N LEU A 37 12.46 -7.56 38.46
CA LEU A 37 12.32 -6.29 39.20
C LEU A 37 11.19 -5.40 38.65
N PRO A 38 10.52 -4.57 39.48
CA PRO A 38 9.49 -3.67 38.98
C PRO A 38 10.13 -2.66 38.04
N VAL A 39 9.97 -2.88 36.74
CA VAL A 39 10.06 -1.82 35.73
C VAL A 39 8.97 -0.82 36.13
N PRO A 40 9.30 0.45 36.39
CA PRO A 40 8.29 1.44 36.72
C PRO A 40 7.27 1.45 35.58
N ASP A 41 6.05 1.09 35.92
CA ASP A 41 4.93 1.03 35.01
C ASP A 41 4.54 2.46 34.61
N ILE A 42 5.13 2.95 33.53
CA ILE A 42 4.87 4.30 32.98
C ILE A 42 3.43 4.39 32.44
N THR A 43 2.65 3.30 32.45
CA THR A 43 1.21 3.37 32.16
C THR A 43 0.40 4.03 33.27
N ALA A 44 0.98 4.22 34.46
CA ALA A 44 0.34 4.92 35.58
C ALA A 44 0.21 6.45 35.39
N GLU A 45 0.90 7.07 34.42
CA GLU A 45 0.70 8.50 34.10
C GLU A 45 -0.35 8.75 33.00
N LEU A 46 -0.91 7.69 32.41
CA LEU A 46 -2.03 7.78 31.48
C LEU A 46 -3.38 7.80 32.20
N ASP A 47 -3.48 8.65 33.22
CA ASP A 47 -4.75 9.07 33.81
C ASP A 47 -5.55 9.89 32.77
N GLY A 48 -6.18 9.17 31.85
CA GLY A 48 -7.62 9.29 31.58
C GLY A 48 -8.19 10.57 30.97
N LYS A 49 -7.39 11.55 30.51
CA LYS A 49 -7.91 12.71 29.77
C LYS A 49 -7.07 13.00 28.53
N ALA A 50 -7.72 13.00 27.37
CA ALA A 50 -7.13 13.57 26.17
C ALA A 50 -6.72 15.03 26.45
N PRO A 51 -5.53 15.48 26.00
CA PRO A 51 -5.05 16.84 26.25
C PRO A 51 -6.09 17.88 25.84
N ALA A 52 -6.47 18.75 26.77
CA ALA A 52 -7.51 19.76 26.54
C ALA A 52 -6.93 21.17 26.45
N VAL A 53 -5.75 21.39 27.03
CA VAL A 53 -5.06 22.68 27.07
C VAL A 53 -3.62 22.54 26.56
N SER A 54 -3.05 23.64 26.07
CA SER A 54 -1.66 23.69 25.61
C SER A 54 -0.65 23.14 26.61
N GLU A 55 -0.85 23.35 27.91
CA GLU A 55 0.05 22.89 28.97
C GLU A 55 0.09 21.36 29.10
N ASP A 56 -1.04 20.68 28.83
CA ASP A 56 -1.10 19.21 28.85
C ASP A 56 -0.18 18.62 27.77
N PHE A 57 -0.16 19.22 26.59
CA PHE A 57 0.74 18.81 25.50
C PHE A 57 2.21 19.04 25.86
N GLU A 58 2.54 20.19 26.46
CA GLU A 58 3.92 20.47 26.87
C GLU A 58 4.40 19.46 27.91
N ARG A 59 3.57 19.10 28.89
CA ARG A 59 3.89 18.07 29.87
C ARG A 59 4.15 16.70 29.23
N LEU A 60 3.31 16.29 28.28
CA LEU A 60 3.50 15.01 27.57
C LEU A 60 4.74 15.00 26.67
N LEU A 61 5.10 16.14 26.09
CA LEU A 61 6.29 16.27 25.27
C LEU A 61 7.59 16.26 26.10
N LEU A 62 7.53 16.56 27.39
CA LEU A 62 8.68 16.40 28.29
C LEU A 62 9.05 14.92 28.47
N SER A 63 8.05 14.03 28.57
CA SER A 63 8.30 12.59 28.72
C SER A 63 8.56 11.89 27.38
N SER A 64 7.97 12.38 26.29
CA SER A 64 8.08 11.77 24.97
C SER A 64 8.32 12.79 23.85
N PRO A 65 9.51 13.42 23.82
CA PRO A 65 9.82 14.53 22.90
C PRO A 65 9.92 14.13 21.44
N ASP A 66 10.17 12.84 21.15
CA ASP A 66 10.35 12.33 19.79
C ASP A 66 9.03 11.91 19.12
N SER A 67 7.91 11.91 19.85
CA SER A 67 6.62 11.43 19.35
C SER A 67 5.96 12.42 18.39
N SER A 68 6.06 12.18 17.08
CA SER A 68 5.38 12.95 16.04
C SER A 68 3.86 12.92 16.22
N TYR A 69 3.30 11.85 16.77
CA TYR A 69 1.87 11.77 17.08
C TYR A 69 1.43 12.88 18.06
N LEU A 70 2.18 13.08 19.14
CA LEU A 70 1.87 14.14 20.13
C LEU A 70 2.05 15.53 19.52
N TRP A 71 3.13 15.75 18.77
CA TRP A 71 3.37 17.01 18.07
C TRP A 71 2.26 17.34 17.06
N ILE A 72 1.81 16.36 16.27
CA ILE A 72 0.74 16.52 15.27
C ILE A 72 -0.60 16.81 15.96
N ASN A 73 -0.92 16.11 17.05
CA ASN A 73 -2.13 16.41 17.82
C ASN A 73 -2.09 17.80 18.45
N TYR A 74 -0.91 18.24 18.90
CA TYR A 74 -0.74 19.59 19.44
C TYR A 74 -0.91 20.66 18.34
N MET A 75 -0.37 20.42 17.14
CA MET A 75 -0.65 21.27 15.97
C MET A 75 -2.16 21.30 15.66
N ALA A 76 -2.81 20.13 15.61
CA ALA A 76 -4.22 20.01 15.32
C ALA A 76 -5.11 20.73 16.34
N PHE A 77 -4.72 20.76 17.62
CA PHE A 77 -5.37 21.54 18.66
C PHE A 77 -5.38 23.04 18.32
N HIS A 78 -4.23 23.62 17.96
CA HIS A 78 -4.17 25.03 17.55
C HIS A 78 -4.89 25.31 16.23
N LEU A 79 -4.89 24.35 15.29
CA LEU A 79 -5.67 24.47 14.05
C LEU A 79 -7.17 24.52 14.31
N LYS A 80 -7.69 23.75 15.28
CA LYS A 80 -9.11 23.83 15.70
C LYS A 80 -9.48 25.19 16.31
N LEU A 81 -8.51 25.88 16.90
CA LEU A 81 -8.65 27.23 17.43
C LEU A 81 -8.38 28.32 16.37
N PHE A 82 -8.18 27.95 15.11
CA PHE A 82 -7.81 28.85 14.00
C PHE A 82 -6.47 29.57 14.20
N GLU A 83 -5.60 29.07 15.08
CA GLU A 83 -4.29 29.64 15.38
C GLU A 83 -3.18 29.04 14.50
N VAL A 84 -3.29 29.22 13.19
CA VAL A 84 -2.39 28.61 12.19
C VAL A 84 -0.92 28.95 12.43
N SER A 85 -0.61 30.21 12.79
CA SER A 85 0.76 30.64 13.06
C SER A 85 1.39 29.91 14.26
N LYS A 86 0.60 29.61 15.30
CA LYS A 86 1.09 28.82 16.44
C LYS A 86 1.31 27.36 16.04
N ALA A 87 0.40 26.79 15.27
CA ALA A 87 0.56 25.44 14.74
C ALA A 87 1.84 25.29 13.89
N ARG A 88 2.19 26.30 13.05
CA ARG A 88 3.47 26.34 12.35
C ARG A 88 4.66 26.39 13.30
N GLY A 89 4.59 27.25 14.33
CA GLY A 89 5.63 27.36 15.35
C GLY A 89 5.89 26.03 16.06
N ILE A 90 4.83 25.29 16.36
CA ILE A 90 4.91 23.94 16.97
C ILE A 90 5.57 22.96 16.01
N ALA A 91 5.20 22.97 14.72
CA ALA A 91 5.82 22.11 13.72
C ALA A 91 7.34 22.37 13.58
N GLU A 92 7.74 23.64 13.51
CA GLU A 92 9.16 24.03 13.45
C GLU A 92 9.91 23.66 14.73
N ARG A 93 9.26 23.73 15.89
CA ARG A 93 9.83 23.28 17.16
C ARG A 93 10.02 21.77 17.16
N ALA A 94 9.03 21.00 16.70
CA ALA A 94 9.10 19.55 16.58
C ALA A 94 10.27 19.11 15.68
N LEU A 95 10.43 19.75 14.51
CA LEU A 95 11.53 19.44 13.58
C LEU A 95 12.92 19.67 14.19
N LYS A 96 13.04 20.61 15.14
CA LYS A 96 14.28 20.89 15.89
C LYS A 96 14.46 19.98 17.11
N SER A 97 13.38 19.65 17.82
CA SER A 97 13.43 18.89 19.07
C SER A 97 13.56 17.39 18.85
N ILE A 98 12.87 16.85 17.83
CA ILE A 98 12.92 15.42 17.53
C ILE A 98 14.36 15.06 17.15
N SER A 99 14.84 13.95 17.71
CA SER A 99 16.15 13.39 17.45
C SER A 99 16.35 13.14 15.96
N PHE A 100 17.53 13.48 15.44
CA PHE A 100 17.88 13.22 14.04
C PHE A 100 17.95 11.71 13.70
N ARG A 101 18.00 10.84 14.71
CA ARG A 101 17.96 9.38 14.52
C ARG A 101 16.55 8.90 14.18
N GLU A 102 15.54 9.62 14.66
CA GLU A 102 14.13 9.32 14.43
C GLU A 102 13.65 9.89 13.08
N ASN A 103 14.18 9.30 11.99
CA ASN A 103 13.88 9.74 10.63
C ASN A 103 12.39 9.67 10.31
N GLN A 104 11.69 8.63 10.78
CA GLN A 104 10.26 8.46 10.53
C GLN A 104 9.41 9.52 11.25
N GLU A 105 9.75 9.85 12.50
CA GLU A 105 9.05 10.87 13.27
C GLU A 105 9.24 12.26 12.63
N LYS A 106 10.47 12.59 12.20
CA LYS A 106 10.72 13.82 11.43
C LYS A 106 9.99 13.85 10.11
N PHE A 107 9.96 12.73 9.39
CA PHE A 107 9.23 12.62 8.14
C PHE A 107 7.73 12.90 8.33
N ASN A 108 7.13 12.33 9.38
CA ASN A 108 5.73 12.58 9.74
C ASN A 108 5.48 14.08 10.00
N MET A 109 6.39 14.76 10.70
CA MET A 109 6.30 16.21 10.93
C MET A 109 6.38 17.02 9.64
N TRP A 110 7.26 16.66 8.69
CA TRP A 110 7.31 17.31 7.38
C TRP A 110 6.00 17.14 6.60
N VAL A 111 5.43 15.93 6.61
CA VAL A 111 4.12 15.67 5.97
C VAL A 111 3.02 16.47 6.64
N ALA A 112 3.01 16.58 7.97
CA ALA A 112 2.05 17.40 8.70
C ALA A 112 2.17 18.89 8.34
N LEU A 113 3.39 19.42 8.26
CA LEU A 113 3.65 20.80 7.87
C LEU A 113 3.21 21.07 6.41
N LEU A 114 3.47 20.14 5.48
CA LEU A 114 2.99 20.23 4.10
C LEU A 114 1.46 20.22 4.01
N ASN A 115 0.78 19.40 4.82
CA ASN A 115 -0.69 19.41 4.88
C ASN A 115 -1.21 20.76 5.41
N LEU A 116 -0.57 21.31 6.44
CA LEU A 116 -0.91 22.61 7.02
C LEU A 116 -0.78 23.73 5.97
N GLU A 117 0.38 23.85 5.31
CA GLU A 117 0.57 24.90 4.31
C GLU A 117 -0.34 24.71 3.08
N ASN A 118 -0.60 23.47 2.66
CA ASN A 118 -1.51 23.25 1.54
C ASN A 118 -2.95 23.70 1.83
N GLN A 119 -3.39 23.62 3.09
CA GLN A 119 -4.75 23.95 3.52
C GLN A 119 -4.91 25.43 3.93
N PHE A 120 -3.92 25.99 4.65
CA PHE A 120 -4.03 27.31 5.27
C PHE A 120 -2.95 28.30 4.81
N GLY A 121 -1.90 27.83 4.15
CA GLY A 121 -0.80 28.65 3.66
C GLY A 121 -1.01 29.21 2.25
N SER A 122 -0.14 30.12 1.88
CA SER A 122 0.00 30.61 0.51
C SER A 122 0.84 29.65 -0.34
N GLN A 123 0.76 29.80 -1.68
CA GLN A 123 1.59 29.00 -2.58
C GLN A 123 3.09 29.20 -2.31
N ALA A 124 3.52 30.43 -2.00
CA ALA A 124 4.91 30.72 -1.68
C ALA A 124 5.39 30.01 -0.40
N GLU A 125 4.56 29.98 0.65
CA GLU A 125 4.87 29.25 1.88
C GLU A 125 4.95 27.75 1.63
N MET A 126 4.02 27.21 0.83
CA MET A 126 4.02 25.80 0.42
C MET A 126 5.32 25.46 -0.33
N ASP A 127 5.73 26.27 -1.30
CA ASP A 127 6.94 26.04 -2.09
C ASP A 127 8.21 26.11 -1.22
N LEU A 128 8.25 27.01 -0.23
CA LEU A 128 9.35 27.07 0.74
C LEU A 128 9.45 25.78 1.57
N VAL A 129 8.33 25.26 2.08
CA VAL A 129 8.32 24.02 2.87
C VAL A 129 8.68 22.82 1.98
N ILE A 130 8.16 22.72 0.76
CA ILE A 130 8.54 21.67 -0.20
C ILE A 130 10.05 21.69 -0.45
N ASN A 131 10.61 22.85 -0.76
CA ASN A 131 12.04 22.99 -1.03
C ASN A 131 12.93 22.68 0.17
N ARG A 132 12.45 22.88 1.40
CA ARG A 132 13.16 22.46 2.62
C ARG A 132 13.03 20.96 2.84
N ALA A 133 11.83 20.40 2.72
CA ALA A 133 11.56 18.98 2.92
C ALA A 133 12.34 18.09 1.94
N LEU A 134 12.46 18.51 0.68
CA LEU A 134 13.22 17.80 -0.36
C LEU A 134 14.74 17.81 -0.15
N ARG A 135 15.29 18.76 0.64
CA ARG A 135 16.73 18.80 0.95
C ARG A 135 17.10 17.89 2.10
N VAL A 136 16.18 17.69 3.05
CA VAL A 136 16.44 16.98 4.31
C VAL A 136 16.03 15.51 4.23
N ASN A 137 14.98 15.18 3.46
CA ASN A 137 14.42 13.83 3.37
C ASN A 137 14.64 13.22 1.97
N ASP A 138 14.35 11.92 1.82
CA ASP A 138 14.29 11.27 0.50
C ASP A 138 13.30 12.04 -0.42
N PRO A 139 13.78 12.64 -1.53
CA PRO A 139 12.94 13.40 -2.43
C PRO A 139 11.77 12.58 -2.98
N LYS A 140 11.98 11.28 -3.23
CA LYS A 140 10.94 10.37 -3.75
C LYS A 140 9.80 10.23 -2.75
N ALA A 141 10.11 10.03 -1.47
CA ALA A 141 9.12 9.85 -0.42
C ALA A 141 8.27 11.12 -0.23
N ILE A 142 8.91 12.30 -0.20
CA ILE A 142 8.20 13.59 -0.07
C ILE A 142 7.31 13.87 -1.28
N LEU A 143 7.82 13.67 -2.50
CA LEU A 143 7.02 13.90 -3.71
C LEU A 143 5.81 12.96 -3.77
N ILE A 144 5.93 11.69 -3.35
CA ILE A 144 4.79 10.76 -3.25
C ILE A 144 3.77 11.25 -2.22
N GLN A 145 4.19 11.77 -1.08
CA GLN A 145 3.25 12.34 -0.11
C GLN A 145 2.57 13.60 -0.66
N LEU A 146 3.32 14.43 -1.39
CA LEU A 146 2.80 15.64 -2.02
C LEU A 146 1.70 15.34 -3.05
N THR A 147 1.85 14.28 -3.87
CA THR A 147 0.77 13.88 -4.79
C THR A 147 -0.50 13.51 -4.02
N GLY A 148 -0.38 12.74 -2.93
CA GLY A 148 -1.53 12.39 -2.08
C GLY A 148 -2.19 13.60 -1.40
N ILE A 149 -1.40 14.62 -1.01
CA ILE A 149 -1.91 15.89 -0.48
C ILE A 149 -2.70 16.66 -1.56
N TYR A 150 -2.13 16.81 -2.76
CA TYR A 150 -2.78 17.52 -3.86
C TYR A 150 -4.02 16.80 -4.38
N GLU A 151 -4.03 15.47 -4.39
CA GLU A 151 -5.21 14.68 -4.74
C GLU A 151 -6.37 14.93 -3.78
N ARG A 152 -6.12 14.88 -2.46
CA ARG A 152 -7.14 15.16 -1.43
C ARG A 152 -7.62 16.61 -1.48
N ALA A 153 -6.76 17.55 -1.85
CA ALA A 153 -7.09 18.95 -2.01
C ALA A 153 -7.69 19.31 -3.38
N HIS A 154 -7.92 18.33 -4.26
CA HIS A 154 -8.43 18.52 -5.61
C HIS A 154 -7.59 19.46 -6.50
N LYS A 155 -6.28 19.63 -6.20
CA LYS A 155 -5.32 20.45 -6.97
C LYS A 155 -4.73 19.62 -8.13
N TYR A 156 -5.55 19.35 -9.14
CA TYR A 156 -5.20 18.37 -10.19
C TYR A 156 -4.02 18.75 -11.08
N ALA A 157 -3.85 20.04 -11.40
CA ALA A 157 -2.74 20.53 -12.22
C ALA A 157 -1.39 20.32 -11.51
N ALA A 158 -1.28 20.78 -10.26
CA ALA A 158 -0.09 20.59 -9.42
C ALA A 158 0.20 19.11 -9.15
N CYS A 159 -0.84 18.29 -8.97
CA CYS A 159 -0.69 16.85 -8.82
C CYS A 159 -0.07 16.21 -10.08
N GLN A 160 -0.57 16.58 -11.26
CA GLN A 160 -0.04 16.07 -12.52
C GLN A 160 1.42 16.48 -12.73
N GLU A 161 1.77 17.74 -12.47
CA GLU A 161 3.14 18.24 -12.56
C GLU A 161 4.07 17.50 -11.60
N THR A 162 3.61 17.23 -10.38
CA THR A 162 4.37 16.47 -9.38
C THR A 162 4.62 15.02 -9.83
N TYR A 163 3.63 14.38 -10.45
CA TYR A 163 3.80 13.04 -11.04
C TYR A 163 4.76 13.04 -12.24
N GLU A 164 4.69 14.04 -13.11
CA GLU A 164 5.60 14.19 -14.25
C GLU A 164 7.05 14.42 -13.77
N ARG A 165 7.23 15.22 -12.71
CA ARG A 165 8.52 15.36 -12.02
C ARG A 165 9.01 14.03 -11.42
N LEU A 166 8.14 13.30 -10.73
CA LEU A 166 8.45 11.99 -10.17
C LEU A 166 8.90 11.00 -11.24
N LEU A 167 8.26 10.99 -12.41
CA LEU A 167 8.65 10.11 -13.52
C LEU A 167 9.97 10.51 -14.16
N ARG A 168 10.24 11.83 -14.27
CA ARG A 168 11.51 12.33 -14.77
C ARG A 168 12.67 11.94 -13.85
N ASP A 169 12.50 12.16 -12.55
CA ASP A 169 13.56 11.99 -11.56
C ASP A 169 13.72 10.50 -11.15
N PHE A 170 12.64 9.70 -11.19
CA PHE A 170 12.61 8.30 -10.69
C PHE A 170 12.01 7.30 -11.70
N ARG A 171 12.41 7.40 -12.97
CA ARG A 171 11.86 6.59 -14.08
C ARG A 171 11.98 5.06 -13.88
N ALA A 172 12.98 4.59 -13.14
CA ALA A 172 13.20 3.17 -12.87
C ALA A 172 12.30 2.59 -11.75
N SER A 173 11.54 3.44 -11.05
CA SER A 173 10.71 3.04 -9.92
C SER A 173 9.34 2.54 -10.37
N CYS A 174 9.12 1.22 -10.26
CA CYS A 174 7.81 0.62 -10.53
C CYS A 174 6.68 1.23 -9.68
N LYS A 175 6.97 1.63 -8.43
CA LYS A 175 5.99 2.23 -7.52
C LYS A 175 5.45 3.55 -8.06
N VAL A 176 6.32 4.40 -8.63
CA VAL A 176 5.93 5.71 -9.20
C VAL A 176 4.99 5.52 -10.38
N TRP A 177 5.32 4.63 -11.32
CA TRP A 177 4.45 4.32 -12.46
C TRP A 177 3.08 3.83 -12.01
N THR A 178 3.02 2.94 -11.03
CA THR A 178 1.75 2.39 -10.55
C THR A 178 0.90 3.44 -9.83
N LEU A 179 1.51 4.35 -9.08
CA LEU A 179 0.80 5.45 -8.42
C LEU A 179 0.22 6.43 -9.44
N TYR A 180 1.01 6.79 -10.46
CA TYR A 180 0.52 7.71 -11.50
C TYR A 180 -0.56 7.06 -12.37
N GLY A 181 -0.41 5.77 -12.69
CA GLY A 181 -1.44 4.98 -13.36
C GLY A 181 -2.75 4.96 -12.56
N ALA A 182 -2.68 4.68 -11.25
CA ALA A 182 -3.83 4.73 -10.36
C ALA A 182 -4.50 6.11 -10.33
N TYR A 183 -3.70 7.18 -10.27
CA TYR A 183 -4.20 8.56 -10.37
C TYR A 183 -4.96 8.79 -11.69
N CYS A 184 -4.38 8.44 -12.83
CA CYS A 184 -5.03 8.61 -14.13
C CYS A 184 -6.33 7.82 -14.26
N ILE A 185 -6.36 6.58 -13.75
CA ILE A 185 -7.56 5.73 -13.75
C ILE A 185 -8.67 6.36 -12.89
N ARG A 186 -8.36 6.78 -11.65
CA ARG A 186 -9.33 7.47 -10.76
C ARG A 186 -9.87 8.75 -11.37
N ARG A 187 -9.05 9.48 -12.13
CA ARG A 187 -9.44 10.70 -12.84
C ARG A 187 -10.18 10.43 -14.17
N ARG A 188 -10.46 9.17 -14.51
CA ARG A 188 -11.08 8.75 -15.78
C ARG A 188 -10.29 9.16 -17.03
N ASN A 189 -8.99 9.47 -16.89
CA ASN A 189 -8.12 9.70 -18.04
C ASN A 189 -7.50 8.38 -18.50
N LEU A 190 -8.35 7.55 -19.13
CA LEU A 190 -7.98 6.20 -19.55
C LEU A 190 -6.95 6.19 -20.69
N ALA A 191 -6.97 7.20 -21.56
CA ALA A 191 -5.99 7.34 -22.63
C ALA A 191 -4.58 7.51 -22.05
N LYS A 192 -4.41 8.44 -21.10
CA LYS A 192 -3.13 8.66 -20.44
C LYS A 192 -2.70 7.45 -19.61
N ALA A 193 -3.62 6.79 -18.90
CA ALA A 193 -3.30 5.56 -18.16
C ALA A 193 -2.72 4.45 -19.07
N ARG A 194 -3.24 4.31 -20.29
CA ARG A 194 -2.75 3.33 -21.28
C ARG A 194 -1.36 3.70 -21.80
N GLU A 195 -1.14 4.96 -22.14
CA GLU A 195 0.15 5.48 -22.56
C GLU A 195 1.22 5.29 -21.47
N LEU A 196 0.83 5.53 -20.20
CA LEU A 196 1.70 5.31 -19.06
C LEU A 196 2.08 3.85 -18.87
N LEU A 197 1.17 2.90 -19.11
CA LEU A 197 1.50 1.48 -19.05
C LEU A 197 2.55 1.10 -20.12
N GLN A 198 2.40 1.60 -21.36
CA GLN A 198 3.39 1.35 -22.41
C GLN A 198 4.74 1.99 -22.05
N SER A 199 4.72 3.27 -21.65
CA SER A 199 5.91 4.01 -21.23
C SER A 199 6.63 3.38 -20.03
N CYS A 200 5.87 2.77 -19.12
CA CYS A 200 6.36 2.03 -17.96
C CYS A 200 7.13 0.76 -18.38
N ILE A 201 6.61 0.03 -19.37
CA ILE A 201 7.28 -1.17 -19.91
C ILE A 201 8.58 -0.77 -20.61
N ASP A 202 8.56 0.31 -21.39
CA ASP A 202 9.77 0.81 -22.07
C ASP A 202 10.84 1.31 -21.09
N ALA A 203 10.42 1.89 -19.97
CA ALA A 203 11.31 2.44 -18.96
C ALA A 203 11.89 1.41 -17.99
N LEU A 204 11.15 0.33 -17.69
CA LEU A 204 11.53 -0.63 -16.67
C LEU A 204 12.35 -1.80 -17.25
N PRO A 205 13.23 -2.41 -16.45
CA PRO A 205 13.88 -3.67 -16.82
C PRO A 205 12.85 -4.81 -16.97
N LYS A 206 13.12 -5.76 -17.88
CA LYS A 206 12.24 -6.92 -18.17
C LYS A 206 11.81 -7.70 -16.93
N ARG A 207 12.69 -7.82 -15.92
CA ARG A 207 12.40 -8.49 -14.64
C ARG A 207 11.22 -7.84 -13.88
N LYS A 208 11.06 -6.51 -14.00
CA LYS A 208 10.01 -5.73 -13.32
C LYS A 208 8.72 -5.63 -14.15
N HIS A 209 8.73 -5.99 -15.44
CA HIS A 209 7.56 -5.87 -16.33
C HIS A 209 6.35 -6.63 -15.82
N VAL A 210 6.52 -7.90 -15.44
CA VAL A 210 5.40 -8.73 -14.96
C VAL A 210 4.75 -8.13 -13.71
N LYS A 211 5.57 -7.63 -12.77
CA LYS A 211 5.11 -6.96 -11.53
C LYS A 211 4.40 -5.64 -11.83
N ALA A 212 4.88 -4.87 -12.80
CA ALA A 212 4.25 -3.62 -13.20
C ALA A 212 2.91 -3.88 -13.90
N ILE A 213 2.89 -4.74 -14.92
CA ILE A 213 1.69 -5.07 -15.70
C ILE A 213 0.61 -5.67 -14.80
N SER A 214 0.98 -6.58 -13.88
CA SER A 214 0.00 -7.15 -12.94
C SER A 214 -0.59 -6.09 -12.02
N ARG A 215 0.22 -5.16 -11.49
CA ARG A 215 -0.30 -4.03 -10.68
C ARG A 215 -1.23 -3.13 -11.48
N PHE A 216 -0.92 -2.80 -12.72
CA PHE A 216 -1.82 -2.04 -13.60
C PHE A 216 -3.12 -2.80 -13.88
N GLY A 217 -3.06 -4.11 -14.12
CA GLY A 217 -4.24 -4.96 -14.27
C GLY A 217 -5.13 -4.93 -13.04
N ILE A 218 -4.55 -5.07 -11.84
CA ILE A 218 -5.26 -4.98 -10.55
C ILE A 218 -5.95 -3.61 -10.39
N LEU A 219 -5.26 -2.52 -10.77
CA LEU A 219 -5.82 -1.17 -10.69
C LEU A 219 -7.01 -0.97 -11.63
N GLU A 220 -6.91 -1.46 -12.87
CA GLU A 220 -8.02 -1.43 -13.82
C GLU A 220 -9.24 -2.22 -13.32
N PHE A 221 -9.02 -3.38 -12.70
CA PHE A 221 -10.09 -4.17 -12.07
C PHE A 221 -10.78 -3.43 -10.91
N LYS A 222 -10.03 -2.70 -10.09
CA LYS A 222 -10.57 -2.06 -8.87
C LYS A 222 -11.21 -0.71 -9.11
N GLU A 223 -10.59 0.12 -9.95
CA GLU A 223 -10.94 1.54 -10.07
C GLU A 223 -11.26 1.95 -11.52
N GLY A 224 -10.88 1.12 -12.49
CA GLY A 224 -10.95 1.42 -13.92
C GLY A 224 -12.01 0.59 -14.65
N ASP A 225 -11.60 0.04 -15.79
CA ASP A 225 -12.44 -0.82 -16.62
C ASP A 225 -12.08 -2.30 -16.42
N VAL A 226 -13.05 -3.06 -15.93
CA VAL A 226 -12.92 -4.50 -15.67
C VAL A 226 -12.53 -5.26 -16.93
N GLU A 227 -13.09 -4.91 -18.10
CA GLU A 227 -12.77 -5.59 -19.36
C GLU A 227 -11.32 -5.31 -19.80
N ARG A 228 -10.81 -4.12 -19.45
CA ARG A 228 -9.41 -3.79 -19.68
C ARG A 228 -8.49 -4.56 -18.74
N GLY A 229 -8.86 -4.66 -17.46
CA GLY A 229 -8.20 -5.53 -16.49
C GLY A 229 -8.07 -6.95 -17.03
N ARG A 230 -9.15 -7.52 -17.58
CA ARG A 230 -9.15 -8.83 -18.24
C ARG A 230 -8.16 -8.89 -19.39
N THR A 231 -8.20 -7.92 -20.29
CA THR A 231 -7.29 -7.88 -21.45
C THR A 231 -5.82 -7.89 -21.01
N ILE A 232 -5.48 -7.18 -19.94
CA ILE A 232 -4.13 -7.15 -19.37
C ILE A 232 -3.75 -8.52 -18.79
N PHE A 233 -4.63 -9.13 -17.99
CA PHE A 233 -4.37 -10.43 -17.39
C PHE A 233 -4.34 -11.56 -18.42
N GLU A 234 -5.19 -11.56 -19.44
CA GLU A 234 -5.11 -12.51 -20.56
C GLU A 234 -3.78 -12.38 -21.30
N GLY A 235 -3.28 -11.16 -21.52
CA GLY A 235 -1.94 -10.93 -22.06
C GLY A 235 -0.83 -11.48 -21.17
N ILE A 236 -0.97 -11.40 -19.84
CA ILE A 236 -0.06 -12.03 -18.89
C ILE A 236 -0.13 -13.56 -19.02
N MET A 237 -1.34 -14.16 -19.07
CA MET A 237 -1.51 -15.61 -19.12
C MET A 237 -1.02 -16.22 -20.43
N ALA A 238 -1.16 -15.50 -21.55
CA ALA A 238 -0.63 -15.93 -22.84
C ALA A 238 0.91 -15.98 -22.83
N ASN A 239 1.57 -14.99 -22.22
CA ASN A 239 3.02 -14.90 -22.18
C ASN A 239 3.66 -15.71 -21.05
N TYR A 240 2.98 -15.85 -19.92
CA TYR A 240 3.50 -16.46 -18.69
C TYR A 240 2.51 -17.47 -18.08
N PRO A 241 2.12 -18.54 -18.79
CA PRO A 241 1.08 -19.47 -18.35
C PRO A 241 1.42 -20.23 -17.06
N LYS A 242 2.71 -20.35 -16.71
CA LYS A 242 3.19 -21.05 -15.50
C LYS A 242 3.19 -20.18 -14.23
N ARG A 243 2.88 -18.88 -14.32
CA ARG A 243 2.84 -17.95 -13.17
C ARG A 243 1.55 -18.11 -12.37
N THR A 244 1.53 -19.13 -11.52
CA THR A 244 0.34 -19.51 -10.72
C THR A 244 -0.06 -18.45 -9.69
N ASP A 245 0.89 -17.63 -9.25
CA ASP A 245 0.66 -16.43 -8.45
C ASP A 245 -0.32 -15.47 -9.15
N LEU A 246 -0.11 -15.21 -10.43
CA LEU A 246 -0.94 -14.28 -11.20
C LEU A 246 -2.29 -14.88 -11.57
N TRP A 247 -2.36 -16.19 -11.82
CA TRP A 247 -3.63 -16.91 -11.99
C TRP A 247 -4.52 -16.79 -10.76
N SER A 248 -3.95 -16.97 -9.56
CA SER A 248 -4.70 -16.80 -8.32
C SER A 248 -5.27 -15.40 -8.20
N VAL A 249 -4.45 -14.37 -8.45
CA VAL A 249 -4.87 -12.97 -8.41
C VAL A 249 -5.97 -12.68 -9.43
N TYR A 250 -5.85 -13.19 -10.66
CA TYR A 250 -6.86 -12.96 -11.69
C TYR A 250 -8.22 -13.57 -11.30
N ILE A 251 -8.21 -14.81 -10.82
CA ILE A 251 -9.41 -15.46 -10.28
C ILE A 251 -10.00 -14.63 -9.15
N ASP A 252 -9.18 -14.18 -8.18
CA ASP A 252 -9.67 -13.38 -7.05
C ASP A 252 -10.34 -12.08 -7.48
N MET A 253 -9.87 -11.46 -8.58
CA MET A 253 -10.50 -10.24 -9.10
C MET A 253 -11.86 -10.51 -9.75
N GLU A 254 -12.00 -11.60 -10.51
CA GLU A 254 -13.28 -11.97 -11.11
C GLU A 254 -14.30 -12.45 -10.07
N THR A 255 -13.86 -13.17 -9.03
CA THR A 255 -14.74 -13.59 -7.94
C THR A 255 -15.22 -12.39 -7.12
N LYS A 256 -14.35 -11.41 -6.86
CA LYS A 256 -14.71 -10.16 -6.16
C LYS A 256 -15.64 -9.27 -6.98
N GLY A 257 -15.53 -9.32 -8.31
CA GLY A 257 -16.45 -8.62 -9.22
C GLY A 257 -17.78 -9.35 -9.45
N GLU A 258 -18.07 -10.42 -8.70
CA GLU A 258 -19.27 -11.26 -8.83
C GLU A 258 -19.48 -11.83 -10.25
N HIS A 259 -18.42 -11.95 -11.04
CA HIS A 259 -18.47 -12.46 -12.40
C HIS A 259 -18.38 -13.99 -12.42
N VAL A 260 -19.41 -14.64 -11.88
CA VAL A 260 -19.42 -16.09 -11.59
C VAL A 260 -19.04 -16.94 -12.80
N LEU A 261 -19.65 -16.69 -13.96
CA LEU A 261 -19.38 -17.46 -15.19
C LEU A 261 -17.93 -17.30 -15.67
N LYS A 262 -17.36 -16.09 -15.58
CA LYS A 262 -15.98 -15.83 -16.01
C LYS A 262 -14.99 -16.48 -15.03
N ALA A 263 -15.25 -16.39 -13.73
CA ALA A 263 -14.46 -17.09 -12.71
C ALA A 263 -14.46 -18.62 -12.94
N ARG A 264 -15.62 -19.23 -13.22
CA ARG A 264 -15.73 -20.67 -13.57
C ARG A 264 -14.88 -21.05 -14.78
N ASN A 265 -14.94 -20.24 -15.84
CA ASN A 265 -14.14 -20.46 -17.04
C ASN A 265 -12.64 -20.35 -16.75
N LEU A 266 -12.21 -19.44 -15.87
CA LEU A 266 -10.82 -19.35 -15.44
C LEU A 266 -10.38 -20.57 -14.63
N PHE A 267 -11.21 -21.05 -13.70
CA PHE A 267 -10.90 -22.28 -12.97
C PHE A 267 -10.71 -23.48 -13.92
N ARG A 268 -11.64 -23.67 -14.87
CA ARG A 268 -11.55 -24.71 -15.91
C ARG A 268 -10.31 -24.57 -16.79
N ARG A 269 -9.85 -23.35 -17.09
CA ARG A 269 -8.60 -23.13 -17.84
C ARG A 269 -7.36 -23.45 -17.02
N VAL A 270 -7.37 -23.14 -15.73
CA VAL A 270 -6.23 -23.48 -14.86
C VAL A 270 -6.06 -24.98 -14.74
N THR A 271 -7.15 -25.76 -14.77
CA THR A 271 -7.06 -27.22 -14.65
C THR A 271 -6.48 -27.92 -15.87
N THR A 272 -6.48 -27.28 -17.05
CA THR A 272 -5.86 -27.84 -18.26
C THR A 272 -4.36 -27.54 -18.35
N LEU A 273 -3.81 -26.71 -17.46
CA LEU A 273 -2.40 -26.35 -17.46
C LEU A 273 -1.52 -27.47 -16.86
N PRO A 274 -0.31 -27.69 -17.39
CA PRO A 274 0.65 -28.65 -16.84
C PRO A 274 1.33 -28.09 -15.58
N LEU A 275 0.59 -28.00 -14.48
CA LEU A 275 1.05 -27.44 -13.19
C LEU A 275 1.44 -28.54 -12.18
N PRO A 276 2.31 -28.28 -11.20
CA PRO A 276 2.64 -29.24 -10.15
C PRO A 276 1.41 -29.64 -9.32
N SER A 277 1.35 -30.89 -8.85
CA SER A 277 0.18 -31.43 -8.12
C SER A 277 -0.16 -30.64 -6.86
N ARG A 278 0.84 -30.09 -6.14
CA ARG A 278 0.64 -29.21 -4.98
C ARG A 278 -0.13 -27.95 -5.35
N THR A 279 0.21 -27.32 -6.47
CA THR A 279 -0.43 -26.08 -6.94
C THR A 279 -1.81 -26.35 -7.51
N MET A 280 -2.01 -27.47 -8.19
CA MET A 280 -3.33 -27.89 -8.65
C MET A 280 -4.28 -28.18 -7.49
N LYS A 281 -3.80 -28.84 -6.42
CA LYS A 281 -4.57 -29.03 -5.19
C LYS A 281 -5.04 -27.71 -4.58
N PHE A 282 -4.19 -26.66 -4.62
CA PHE A 282 -4.57 -25.31 -4.19
C PHE A 282 -5.72 -24.74 -5.04
N PHE A 283 -5.63 -24.82 -6.38
CA PHE A 283 -6.68 -24.34 -7.27
C PHE A 283 -7.99 -25.13 -7.13
N PHE A 284 -7.95 -26.46 -6.98
CA PHE A 284 -9.15 -27.27 -6.73
C PHE A 284 -9.80 -26.93 -5.40
N LYS A 285 -9.02 -26.73 -4.33
CA LYS A 285 -9.57 -26.29 -3.03
C LYS A 285 -10.24 -24.92 -3.15
N LYS A 286 -9.62 -23.99 -3.89
CA LYS A 286 -10.16 -22.66 -4.14
C LYS A 286 -11.43 -22.71 -4.99
N TRP A 287 -11.48 -23.54 -6.04
CA TRP A 287 -12.65 -23.73 -6.88
C TRP A 287 -13.82 -24.35 -6.10
N LEU A 288 -13.55 -25.34 -5.25
CA LEU A 288 -14.55 -25.94 -4.37
C LEU A 288 -15.15 -24.91 -3.40
N MET A 289 -14.30 -24.06 -2.80
CA MET A 289 -14.78 -22.97 -1.93
C MET A 289 -15.63 -21.95 -2.70
N PHE A 290 -15.25 -21.65 -3.94
CA PHE A 290 -15.99 -20.76 -4.81
C PHE A 290 -17.38 -21.31 -5.18
N GLU A 291 -17.48 -22.57 -5.62
CA GLU A 291 -18.80 -23.17 -5.95
C GLU A 291 -19.67 -23.36 -4.71
N LYS A 292 -19.10 -23.62 -3.53
CA LYS A 292 -19.88 -23.62 -2.28
C LYS A 292 -20.49 -22.25 -1.93
N ALA A 293 -19.85 -21.17 -2.38
CA ALA A 293 -20.32 -19.81 -2.12
C ALA A 293 -21.27 -19.28 -3.21
N HIS A 294 -21.10 -19.70 -4.47
CA HIS A 294 -21.77 -19.11 -5.64
C HIS A 294 -22.46 -20.12 -6.57
N GLY A 295 -22.39 -21.41 -6.27
CA GLY A 295 -22.90 -22.49 -7.11
C GLY A 295 -23.86 -23.43 -6.39
N ASP A 296 -24.22 -24.49 -7.09
CA ASP A 296 -25.18 -25.51 -6.68
C ASP A 296 -24.47 -26.84 -6.41
N GLU A 297 -25.15 -27.80 -5.75
CA GLU A 297 -24.59 -29.11 -5.43
C GLU A 297 -24.02 -29.85 -6.66
N ASP A 298 -24.69 -29.71 -7.82
CA ASP A 298 -24.23 -30.28 -9.09
C ASP A 298 -22.87 -29.71 -9.53
N THR A 299 -22.69 -28.39 -9.43
CA THR A 299 -21.42 -27.75 -9.79
C THR A 299 -20.29 -28.12 -8.83
N VAL A 300 -20.61 -28.36 -7.56
CA VAL A 300 -19.65 -28.86 -6.57
C VAL A 300 -19.24 -30.30 -6.88
N GLU A 301 -20.19 -31.14 -7.32
CA GLU A 301 -19.94 -32.51 -7.76
C GLU A 301 -19.06 -32.55 -9.02
N GLU A 302 -19.31 -31.68 -10.00
CA GLU A 302 -18.47 -31.50 -11.19
C GLU A 302 -17.01 -31.21 -10.81
N VAL A 303 -16.76 -30.30 -9.86
CA VAL A 303 -15.40 -29.96 -9.43
C VAL A 303 -14.70 -31.17 -8.81
N LYS A 304 -15.41 -31.99 -8.01
CA LYS A 304 -14.85 -33.22 -7.44
C LYS A 304 -14.48 -34.22 -8.54
N GLN A 305 -15.36 -34.42 -9.52
CA GLN A 305 -15.11 -35.33 -10.65
C GLN A 305 -13.90 -34.88 -11.47
N VAL A 306 -13.80 -33.59 -11.78
CA VAL A 306 -12.64 -33.04 -12.52
C VAL A 306 -11.35 -33.21 -11.71
N ALA A 307 -11.40 -33.03 -10.38
CA ALA A 307 -10.24 -33.24 -9.52
C ALA A 307 -9.81 -34.72 -9.47
N LEU A 308 -10.76 -35.66 -9.42
CA LEU A 308 -10.49 -37.10 -9.45
C LEU A 308 -9.85 -37.50 -10.79
N ASN A 309 -10.44 -37.09 -11.91
CA ASN A 309 -9.90 -37.35 -13.24
C ASN A 309 -8.47 -36.79 -13.41
N TYR A 310 -8.17 -35.64 -12.79
CA TYR A 310 -6.83 -35.07 -12.80
C TYR A 310 -5.81 -35.90 -12.02
N VAL A 311 -6.23 -36.54 -10.91
CA VAL A 311 -5.37 -37.43 -10.12
C VAL A 311 -5.18 -38.78 -10.80
N GLU A 312 -6.21 -39.30 -11.47
CA GLU A 312 -6.16 -40.58 -12.18
C GLU A 312 -5.35 -40.52 -13.49
N SER A 313 -5.27 -39.34 -14.12
CA SER A 313 -4.53 -39.13 -15.37
C SER A 313 -3.03 -38.84 -15.19
N ARG A 314 -2.49 -38.94 -13.97
CA ARG A 314 -1.10 -38.62 -13.62
C ARG A 314 -0.39 -39.72 -12.86
#